data_AF-A0A972QXX1-F1
#
_entry.id   AF-A0A972QXX1-F1
#
_cell.length_a   1.000
_cell.length_b   1.000
_cell.length_c   1.000
_cell.angle_alpha   90.00
_cell.angle_beta   90.00
_cell.angle_gamma   90.00
#
_symmetry.space_group_name_H-M   'P 1'
#
loop_
_entity.id
_entity.type
_entity.pdbx_description
1 polymer ?
#
loop_
_entity_poly.entity_id
_entity_poly.type
_entity_poly.pdbx_seq_one_letter_code
_entity_poly.pdbx_strand_id
1 'polypeptide(L)' 'MKKFVELGAFVLLIIGTLGLLINEMIFDWGRSATLTFAAVNVVGLVALALAHWGMKQDT' A
#
# COMPACT_ATOMS: atom_id res chain seq x y z
N MET A 1 4.93 -14.33 -11.46
CA MET A 1 4.39 -12.95 -11.41
C MET A 1 3.62 -12.67 -10.12
N LYS A 2 2.64 -13.49 -9.71
CA LYS A 2 1.90 -13.35 -8.43
C LYS A 2 2.75 -12.92 -7.22
N LYS A 3 3.80 -13.69 -6.89
CA LYS A 3 4.67 -13.43 -5.73
C LYS A 3 5.38 -12.08 -5.79
N PHE A 4 5.75 -11.61 -6.99
CA PHE A 4 6.36 -10.29 -7.16
C PHE A 4 5.34 -9.16 -6.96
N VAL A 5 4.10 -9.36 -7.43
CA VAL A 5 2.99 -8.42 -7.19
C VAL A 5 2.60 -8.38 -5.72
N GLU A 6 2.52 -9.54 -5.04
CA GLU A 6 2.26 -9.62 -3.61
C GLU A 6 3.36 -8.93 -2.80
N LEU A 7 4.63 -9.20 -3.10
CA LEU A 7 5.75 -8.56 -2.43
C LEU A 7 5.75 -7.04 -2.64
N GLY A 8 5.54 -6.59 -3.88
CA GLY A 8 5.43 -5.17 -4.19
C GLY A 8 4.27 -4.50 -3.45
N ALA A 9 3.10 -5.15 -3.42
CA ALA A 9 1.94 -4.67 -2.69
C ALA A 9 2.21 -4.54 -1.18
N PHE A 10 2.87 -5.53 -0.56
CA PHE A 10 3.28 -5.45 0.84
C PHE A 10 4.26 -4.30 1.09
N VAL A 11 5.24 -4.10 0.21
CA VAL A 11 6.18 -2.98 0.33
C VAL A 11 5.46 -1.63 0.27
N LEU A 12 4.50 -1.47 -0.65
CA LEU A 12 3.66 -0.26 -0.70
C LEU A 12 2.90 -0.02 0.61
N LEU A 13 2.31 -1.07 1.20
CA LEU A 13 1.58 -0.98 2.46
C LEU A 13 2.49 -0.56 3.62
N ILE A 14 3.69 -1.14 3.69
CA ILE A 14 4.67 -0.79 4.73
C ILE A 14 5.08 0.68 4.59
N ILE A 15 5.44 1.12 3.39
CA ILE A 15 5.85 2.51 3.13
C ILE A 15 4.71 3.48 3.43
N GLY A 16 3.50 3.20 2.95
CA GLY A 16 2.35 4.05 3.22
C GLY A 16 2.02 4.12 4.71
N THR A 17 2.05 3.00 5.42
CA THR A 17 1.69 2.95 6.85
C THR A 17 2.73 3.65 7.71
N LEU A 18 4.02 3.37 7.48
CA LEU A 18 5.10 4.07 8.18
C LEU A 18 5.08 5.56 7.85
N GLY A 19 4.85 5.92 6.59
CA GLY A 19 4.72 7.31 6.16
C GLY A 19 3.59 8.05 6.88
N LEU A 20 2.40 7.43 7.03
CA LEU A 20 1.30 7.99 7.82
C LEU A 20 1.69 8.18 9.28
N LEU A 21 2.30 7.17 9.91
CA LEU A 21 2.70 7.22 11.31
C LEU A 21 3.75 8.32 11.54
N ILE A 22 4.77 8.38 10.70
CA ILE A 22 5.85 9.36 10.78
C ILE A 22 5.32 10.77 10.50
N ASN A 23 4.42 10.92 9.53
CA ASN A 23 3.79 12.19 9.23
C ASN A 23 3.00 12.72 10.43
N GLU A 24 2.16 11.88 11.04
CA GLU A 24 1.28 12.32 12.13
C GLU A 24 2.03 12.48 13.46
N MET A 25 3.03 11.63 13.74
CA MET A 25 3.70 11.60 15.05
C MET A 25 4.97 12.45 15.15
N ILE A 26 5.66 12.71 14.03
CA ILE A 26 7.01 13.29 14.06
C ILE A 26 7.10 14.58 13.24
N PHE A 27 6.66 14.54 11.98
CA PHE A 27 7.01 15.60 11.01
C PHE A 27 5.92 16.62 10.72
N ASP A 28 4.64 16.28 10.92
CA ASP A 28 3.47 17.10 10.58
C ASP A 28 3.61 17.78 9.21
N TRP A 29 3.91 17.02 8.15
CA TRP A 29 3.94 17.56 6.77
C TRP A 29 2.54 17.93 6.25
N GLY A 30 1.53 17.84 7.12
CA GLY A 30 0.17 18.25 6.86
C GLY A 30 -0.66 17.26 6.04
N ARG A 31 -1.81 17.75 5.61
CA ARG A 31 -2.88 16.94 5.00
C ARG A 31 -2.50 16.32 3.65
N SER A 32 -1.67 16.99 2.86
CA SER A 32 -1.25 16.52 1.53
C SER A 32 -0.38 15.26 1.62
N ALA A 33 0.54 15.21 2.59
CA ALA A 33 1.34 14.02 2.86
C ALA A 33 0.47 12.86 3.35
N THR A 34 -0.47 13.13 4.27
CA THR A 34 -1.44 12.14 4.75
C THR A 34 -2.25 11.53 3.61
N LEU A 35 -2.79 12.36 2.71
CA LEU A 35 -3.54 11.91 1.54
C LEU A 35 -2.69 11.06 0.60
N THR A 36 -1.43 11.46 0.38
CA THR A 36 -0.50 10.70 -0.47
C THR A 36 -0.22 9.32 0.10
N PHE A 37 0.14 9.22 1.39
CA PHE A 37 0.44 7.93 2.01
C PHE A 37 -0.81 7.04 2.17
N ALA A 38 -1.99 7.64 2.39
CA ALA A 38 -3.26 6.92 2.37
C ALA A 38 -3.55 6.35 0.97
N ALA A 39 -3.34 7.12 -0.09
CA ALA A 39 -3.51 6.65 -1.47
C ALA A 39 -2.54 5.49 -1.80
N VAL A 40 -1.28 5.60 -1.38
CA VAL A 40 -0.28 4.51 -1.53
C VAL A 40 -0.76 3.23 -0.83
N ASN A 41 -1.33 3.33 0.38
CA ASN A 41 -1.92 2.18 1.07
C ASN A 41 -3.11 1.57 0.32
N VAL A 42 -4.02 2.40 -0.19
CA VAL A 42 -5.17 1.92 -0.97
C VAL A 42 -4.71 1.17 -2.22
N VAL A 43 -3.73 1.71 -2.96
CA VAL A 43 -3.16 1.04 -4.13
C VAL A 43 -2.49 -0.28 -3.74
N GLY A 44 -1.74 -0.31 -2.64
CA GLY A 44 -1.15 -1.53 -2.09
C GLY A 44 -2.19 -2.60 -1.75
N LEU A 45 -3.29 -2.21 -1.08
CA LEU A 45 -4.39 -3.13 -0.73
C LEU A 45 -5.09 -3.68 -1.98
N VAL A 46 -5.37 -2.82 -2.97
CA VAL A 46 -6.00 -3.24 -4.22
C VAL A 46 -5.10 -4.20 -4.99
N ALA A 47 -3.81 -3.90 -5.10
CA ALA A 47 -2.83 -4.78 -5.74
C ALA A 47 -2.75 -6.14 -5.03
N LEU A 48 -2.78 -6.15 -3.70
CA LEU A 48 -2.77 -7.38 -2.90
C LEU A 48 -4.06 -8.19 -3.08
N ALA A 49 -5.22 -7.51 -3.08
CA ALA A 49 -6.51 -8.14 -3.32
C ALA A 49 -6.60 -8.75 -4.73
N LEU A 50 -6.10 -8.06 -5.76
CA LEU A 50 -6.04 -8.58 -7.12
C LEU A 50 -5.09 -9.77 -7.25
N ALA A 51 -3.91 -9.70 -6.62
CA ALA A 51 -2.97 -10.82 -6.62
C ALA A 51 -3.52 -12.06 -5.90
N HIS A 52 -4.27 -11.86 -4.81
CA HIS A 52 -4.83 -12.95 -4.02
C HIS A 52 -6.13 -13.52 -4.61
N TRP A 53 -7.02 -12.67 -5.13
CA TRP A 53 -8.37 -13.06 -5.58
C TRP A 53 -8.50 -13.16 -7.10
N GLY A 54 -7.86 -12.25 -7.85
CA GLY A 54 -7.95 -12.19 -9.31
C GLY A 54 -7.20 -13.33 -10.02
N MET A 55 -6.14 -13.87 -9.41
CA MET A 55 -5.41 -15.02 -9.95
C MET A 55 -6.04 -16.39 -9.65
N LYS A 56 -7.28 -16.43 -9.13
CA LYS A 56 -8.01 -17.69 -8.91
C LYS A 56 -8.72 -18.22 -10.19
N GLN A 57 -8.57 -17.56 -11.33
CA GLN A 57 -9.26 -17.90 -12.58
C GLN A 57 -8.42 -18.66 -13.64
N ASP A 58 -7.16 -19.00 -13.36
CA ASP A 58 -6.36 -19.89 -14.23
C ASP A 58 -6.12 -21.24 -13.53
N THR A 59 -7.15 -22.11 -13.50
CA THR A 59 -7.00 -23.54 -13.18
C THR A 59 -7.80 -24.36 -14.16
#